data_AF-A0A1G8N1A1-F1
#
_entry.id   AF-A0A1G8N1A1-F1
#
_cell.length_a   1.000
_cell.length_b   1.000
_cell.length_c   1.000
_cell.angle_alpha   90.00
_cell.angle_beta   90.00
_cell.angle_gamma   90.00
#
_symmetry.space_group_name_H-M   'P 1'
#
loop_
_entity.id
_entity.type
_entity.pdbx_description
1 polymer ?
#
loop_
_entity_poly.entity_id
_entity_poly.type
_entity_poly.pdbx_seq_one_letter_code
_entity_poly.pdbx_strand_id
1 'polypeptide(L)'
;MLSIQLYEKLTHSLKQQFDVALITITAHPNVQFIGSKSLLYSDGHIFDENNYSHLFSNQLVSYCLPLLLEQKTKAITFTCDSGEVECYVEVYPKPSHLIIAGAGHVSEPVEKIGRMLGFYVTVIDDRPAFANREKFPEADEVICMPYLDFFKSVPITPKTFILLLTRGHKFDVISLQELLKREEQLEPQERTTYIGMIGSRRRIAGVFEQLKSEFTSHHFKNIYSPVGLDIGAQSPAEIAISILAEILKVQNSSSGHSKREKIKDYEKLKFYERNRI
;
A
#
# COMPACT_ATOMS: atom_id res chain seq x y z
N MET A 1 -25.44 4.73 -21.98
CA MET A 1 -24.40 3.89 -22.62
C MET A 1 -23.01 4.29 -22.14
N LEU A 2 -22.63 5.58 -22.21
CA LEU A 2 -21.32 6.06 -21.73
C LEU A 2 -21.14 5.93 -20.20
N SER A 3 -22.18 6.13 -19.40
CA SER A 3 -22.09 5.93 -17.94
C SER A 3 -21.84 4.48 -17.53
N ILE A 4 -22.45 3.51 -18.21
CA ILE A 4 -22.19 2.09 -18.00
C ILE A 4 -20.72 1.77 -18.33
N GLN A 5 -20.22 2.30 -19.45
CA GLN A 5 -18.81 2.13 -19.86
C GLN A 5 -17.83 2.75 -18.85
N LEU A 6 -18.19 3.89 -18.23
CA LEU A 6 -17.38 4.52 -17.19
C LEU A 6 -17.22 3.58 -15.98
N TYR A 7 -18.32 3.05 -15.44
CA TYR A 7 -18.26 2.17 -14.27
C TYR A 7 -17.61 0.82 -14.58
N GLU A 8 -17.74 0.31 -15.81
CA GLU A 8 -17.00 -0.87 -16.28
C GLU A 8 -15.49 -0.61 -16.29
N LYS A 9 -15.05 0.55 -16.82
CA LYS A 9 -13.65 0.97 -16.80
C LYS A 9 -13.13 1.13 -15.38
N LEU A 10 -13.86 1.80 -14.50
CA LEU A 10 -13.49 1.94 -13.09
C LEU A 10 -13.33 0.57 -12.44
N THR A 11 -14.31 -0.33 -12.60
CA THR A 11 -14.25 -1.69 -12.06
C THR A 11 -13.05 -2.46 -12.59
N HIS A 12 -12.75 -2.32 -13.88
CA HIS A 12 -11.57 -2.92 -14.48
C HIS A 12 -10.27 -2.36 -13.87
N SER A 13 -10.15 -1.04 -13.72
CA SER A 13 -9.00 -0.39 -13.08
C SER A 13 -8.77 -0.87 -11.66
N LEU A 14 -9.84 -0.99 -10.86
CA LEU A 14 -9.76 -1.50 -9.49
C LEU A 14 -9.26 -2.96 -9.46
N LYS A 15 -9.73 -3.81 -10.39
CA LYS A 15 -9.30 -5.21 -10.50
C LYS A 15 -7.84 -5.34 -10.97
N GLN A 16 -7.42 -4.50 -11.90
CA GLN A 16 -6.05 -4.46 -12.41
C GLN A 16 -5.10 -3.64 -11.53
N GLN A 17 -5.59 -3.06 -10.42
CA GLN A 17 -4.82 -2.27 -9.46
C GLN A 17 -4.14 -1.06 -10.09
N PHE A 18 -4.86 -0.36 -10.96
CA PHE A 18 -4.43 0.95 -11.43
C PHE A 18 -4.88 2.05 -10.47
N ASP A 19 -3.99 3.01 -10.21
CA ASP A 19 -4.37 4.26 -9.56
C ASP A 19 -5.34 5.02 -10.48
N VAL A 20 -6.55 5.28 -10.00
CA VAL A 20 -7.60 5.95 -10.77
C VAL A 20 -8.40 6.91 -9.89
N ALA A 21 -8.81 8.05 -10.44
CA ALA A 21 -9.71 8.98 -9.77
C ALA A 21 -11.03 9.11 -10.53
N LEU A 22 -12.15 9.08 -9.81
CA LEU A 22 -13.46 9.46 -10.31
C LEU A 22 -13.67 10.95 -10.02
N ILE A 23 -13.82 11.74 -11.07
CA ILE A 23 -14.10 13.17 -10.97
C ILE A 23 -15.59 13.34 -11.24
N THR A 24 -16.32 13.96 -10.31
CA THR A 24 -17.71 14.35 -10.49
C THR A 24 -17.81 15.87 -10.49
N ILE A 25 -18.32 16.46 -11.55
CA ILE A 25 -18.57 17.90 -11.60
C ILE A 25 -19.76 18.24 -10.70
N THR A 26 -19.58 19.15 -9.73
CA THR A 26 -20.61 19.55 -8.76
C THR A 26 -21.15 20.95 -9.03
N ALA A 27 -20.37 21.82 -9.67
CA ALA A 27 -20.83 23.11 -10.18
C ALA A 27 -20.13 23.44 -11.51
N HIS A 28 -20.88 23.96 -12.47
CA HIS A 28 -20.35 24.39 -13.76
C HIS A 28 -21.29 25.42 -14.42
N PRO A 29 -20.79 26.42 -15.17
CA PRO A 29 -21.63 27.44 -15.83
C PRO A 29 -22.57 26.83 -16.88
N ASN A 30 -22.10 25.82 -17.60
CA ASN A 30 -22.97 24.92 -18.36
C ASN A 30 -23.57 23.85 -17.43
N VAL A 31 -24.85 24.03 -17.09
CA VAL A 31 -25.63 23.12 -16.23
C VAL A 31 -25.70 21.67 -16.72
N GLN A 32 -25.49 21.40 -18.01
CA GLN A 32 -25.47 20.03 -18.55
C GLN A 32 -24.26 19.21 -18.06
N PHE A 33 -23.21 19.88 -17.57
CA PHE A 33 -22.02 19.20 -17.03
C PHE A 33 -22.18 18.91 -15.53
N ILE A 34 -23.18 19.45 -14.85
CA ILE A 34 -23.36 19.16 -13.42
C ILE A 34 -23.79 17.69 -13.26
N GLY A 35 -23.04 16.94 -12.44
CA GLY A 35 -23.24 15.53 -12.18
C GLY A 35 -22.51 14.57 -13.13
N SER A 36 -21.90 15.09 -14.22
CA SER A 36 -21.15 14.26 -15.15
C SER A 36 -19.81 13.81 -14.56
N LYS A 37 -19.39 12.62 -15.00
CA LYS A 37 -18.24 11.94 -14.43
C LYS A 37 -17.11 11.76 -15.42
N SER A 38 -15.90 11.67 -14.89
CA SER A 38 -14.69 11.33 -15.63
C SER A 38 -13.79 10.42 -14.82
N LEU A 39 -13.04 9.55 -15.49
CA LEU A 39 -11.96 8.79 -14.90
C LEU A 39 -10.63 9.40 -15.30
N LEU A 40 -9.80 9.72 -14.32
CA LEU A 40 -8.44 10.18 -14.50
C LEU A 40 -7.47 9.09 -14.05
N TYR A 41 -6.45 8.83 -14.87
CA TYR A 41 -5.41 7.84 -14.61
C TYR A 41 -4.08 8.51 -14.27
N SER A 42 -3.16 7.77 -13.64
CA SER A 42 -1.88 8.30 -13.18
C SER A 42 -0.92 8.71 -14.29
N ASP A 43 -1.14 8.22 -15.53
CA ASP A 43 -0.43 8.64 -16.74
C ASP A 43 -1.00 9.94 -17.36
N GLY A 44 -2.04 10.53 -16.75
CA GLY A 44 -2.70 11.74 -17.22
C GLY A 44 -3.80 11.50 -18.25
N HIS A 45 -4.05 10.24 -18.66
CA HIS A 45 -5.20 9.92 -19.51
C HIS A 45 -6.51 10.23 -18.77
N ILE A 46 -7.50 10.77 -19.49
CA ILE A 46 -8.84 11.04 -18.95
C ILE A 46 -9.91 10.45 -19.88
N PHE A 47 -10.91 9.81 -19.28
CA PHE A 47 -12.10 9.31 -19.96
C PHE A 47 -13.32 10.03 -19.37
N ASP A 48 -14.10 10.73 -20.18
CA ASP A 48 -15.28 11.48 -19.72
C ASP A 48 -16.57 11.02 -20.40
N GLU A 49 -17.70 11.19 -19.70
CA GLU A 49 -19.03 10.77 -20.19
C GLU A 49 -19.63 11.69 -21.25
N ASN A 50 -19.16 12.93 -21.36
CA ASN A 50 -19.87 14.01 -22.05
C ASN A 50 -19.10 14.59 -23.25
N ASN A 51 -18.02 13.93 -23.69
CA ASN A 51 -17.11 14.38 -24.73
C ASN A 51 -16.73 15.86 -24.57
N TYR A 52 -16.15 16.18 -23.41
CA TYR A 52 -15.65 17.52 -23.13
C TYR A 52 -14.71 18.02 -24.22
N SER A 53 -14.59 19.35 -24.35
CA SER A 53 -13.56 19.92 -25.21
C SER A 53 -12.18 19.54 -24.68
N HIS A 54 -11.23 19.34 -25.58
CA HIS A 54 -9.85 19.00 -25.22
C HIS A 54 -9.24 20.01 -24.23
N LEU A 55 -9.60 21.30 -24.35
CA LEU A 55 -9.17 22.35 -23.42
C LEU A 55 -9.69 22.09 -21.99
N PHE A 56 -10.98 21.78 -21.84
CA PHE A 56 -11.56 21.52 -20.53
C PHE A 56 -11.05 20.22 -19.92
N SER A 57 -10.91 19.16 -20.72
CA SER A 57 -10.30 17.90 -20.25
C SER A 57 -8.88 18.10 -19.74
N ASN A 58 -8.06 18.89 -20.45
CA ASN A 58 -6.70 19.23 -19.99
C ASN A 58 -6.69 20.03 -18.69
N GLN A 59 -7.63 20.96 -18.50
CA GLN A 59 -7.76 21.69 -17.25
C GLN A 59 -8.14 20.74 -16.11
N LEU A 60 -9.12 19.86 -16.31
CA LEU A 60 -9.49 18.83 -15.33
C LEU A 60 -8.28 17.98 -14.93
N VAL A 61 -7.51 17.48 -15.90
CA VAL A 61 -6.27 16.72 -15.65
C VAL A 61 -5.29 17.55 -14.82
N SER A 62 -5.00 18.79 -15.21
CA SER A 62 -4.04 19.67 -14.53
C SER A 62 -4.39 19.88 -13.04
N TYR A 63 -5.67 20.10 -12.74
CA TYR A 63 -6.11 20.36 -11.36
C TYR A 63 -6.31 19.08 -10.54
N CYS A 64 -6.70 17.96 -11.17
CA CYS A 64 -7.07 16.73 -10.46
C CYS A 64 -5.91 15.71 -10.36
N LEU A 65 -4.97 15.70 -11.31
CA LEU A 65 -3.85 14.74 -11.31
C LEU A 65 -2.98 14.85 -10.06
N PRO A 66 -2.65 16.05 -9.54
CA PRO A 66 -1.92 16.16 -8.27
C PRO A 66 -2.64 15.45 -7.11
N LEU A 67 -3.97 15.46 -7.09
CA LEU A 67 -4.76 14.78 -6.05
C LEU A 67 -4.68 13.27 -6.18
N LEU A 68 -4.71 12.75 -7.40
CA LEU A 68 -4.52 11.32 -7.66
C LEU A 68 -3.12 10.88 -7.20
N LEU A 69 -2.07 11.62 -7.58
CA LEU A 69 -0.69 11.32 -7.22
C LEU A 69 -0.45 11.41 -5.70
N GLU A 70 -1.07 12.40 -5.04
CA GLU A 70 -1.03 12.57 -3.57
C GLU A 70 -2.03 11.68 -2.82
N GLN A 71 -2.89 10.94 -3.52
CA GLN A 71 -3.94 10.06 -2.97
C GLN A 71 -4.92 10.80 -2.05
N LYS A 72 -5.39 11.97 -2.49
CA LYS A 72 -6.30 12.82 -1.73
C LYS A 72 -7.66 12.91 -2.39
N THR A 73 -8.68 12.44 -1.68
CA THR A 73 -10.08 12.68 -2.04
C THR A 73 -10.55 14.02 -1.47
N LYS A 74 -11.00 14.94 -2.33
CA LYS A 74 -11.51 16.26 -1.91
C LYS A 74 -12.32 16.95 -3.00
N ALA A 75 -13.12 17.95 -2.60
CA ALA A 75 -13.68 18.93 -3.52
C ALA A 75 -12.63 19.98 -3.89
N ILE A 76 -12.60 20.40 -5.15
CA ILE A 76 -11.79 21.51 -5.64
C ILE A 76 -12.61 22.44 -6.51
N THR A 77 -12.17 23.68 -6.56
CA THR A 77 -12.74 24.72 -7.41
C THR A 77 -11.63 25.34 -8.24
N PHE A 78 -11.89 25.57 -9.52
CA PHE A 78 -10.96 26.23 -10.44
C PHE A 78 -11.72 27.01 -11.51
N THR A 79 -11.05 28.00 -12.12
CA THR A 79 -11.63 28.80 -13.21
C THR A 79 -11.22 28.22 -14.56
N CYS A 80 -12.19 28.02 -15.44
CA CYS A 80 -11.99 27.74 -16.87
C CYS A 80 -12.53 28.89 -17.73
N ASP A 81 -12.36 28.79 -19.05
CA ASP A 81 -12.81 29.82 -20.00
C ASP A 81 -14.32 30.09 -19.93
N SER A 82 -15.11 29.10 -19.49
CA SER A 82 -16.56 29.24 -19.36
C SER A 82 -17.02 29.78 -18.00
N GLY A 83 -16.11 29.90 -17.03
CA GLY A 83 -16.36 30.37 -15.67
C GLY A 83 -15.82 29.43 -14.59
N GLU A 84 -16.33 29.58 -13.37
CA GLU A 84 -15.91 28.78 -12.21
C GLU A 84 -16.51 27.37 -12.24
N VAL A 85 -15.68 26.37 -11.97
CA VAL A 85 -16.04 24.95 -11.96
C VAL A 85 -15.66 24.37 -10.61
N GLU A 86 -16.58 23.61 -10.02
CA GLU A 86 -16.32 22.78 -8.85
C GLU A 86 -16.43 21.31 -9.24
N CYS A 87 -15.50 20.49 -8.75
CA CYS A 87 -15.59 19.05 -8.85
C CYS A 87 -15.19 18.36 -7.55
N TYR A 88 -15.82 17.21 -7.31
CA TYR A 88 -15.42 16.26 -6.27
C TYR A 88 -14.55 15.18 -6.90
N VAL A 89 -13.33 15.02 -6.37
CA VAL A 89 -12.34 14.06 -6.86
C VAL A 89 -12.25 12.92 -5.85
N GLU A 90 -12.72 11.73 -6.23
CA GLU A 90 -12.63 10.50 -5.46
C GLU A 90 -11.44 9.68 -5.96
N VAL A 91 -10.39 9.57 -5.14
CA VAL A 91 -9.19 8.83 -5.52
C VAL A 91 -9.28 7.38 -5.03
N TYR A 92 -9.07 6.44 -5.95
CA TYR A 92 -8.94 5.02 -5.68
C TYR A 92 -7.49 4.60 -5.93
N PRO A 93 -6.64 4.61 -4.90
CA PRO A 93 -5.26 4.21 -5.04
C PRO A 93 -5.16 2.70 -5.26
N LYS A 94 -4.13 2.27 -5.99
CA LYS A 94 -3.74 0.86 -6.00
C LYS A 94 -3.39 0.43 -4.57
N PRO A 95 -3.82 -0.77 -4.14
CA PRO A 95 -3.52 -1.27 -2.81
C PRO A 95 -2.01 -1.43 -2.62
N SER A 96 -1.55 -1.28 -1.38
CA SER A 96 -0.19 -1.67 -1.03
C SER A 96 -0.04 -3.19 -1.15
N HIS A 97 1.13 -3.63 -1.59
CA HIS A 97 1.42 -5.04 -1.82
C HIS A 97 2.10 -5.63 -0.59
N LEU A 98 1.47 -6.59 0.09
CA LEU A 98 2.05 -7.36 1.17
C LEU A 98 2.53 -8.72 0.64
N ILE A 99 3.84 -8.91 0.64
CA ILE A 99 4.47 -10.18 0.27
C ILE A 99 4.82 -10.94 1.54
N ILE A 100 4.27 -12.15 1.69
CA ILE A 100 4.53 -13.04 2.82
C ILE A 100 5.39 -14.21 2.33
N ALA A 101 6.69 -14.14 2.58
CA ALA A 101 7.66 -15.17 2.22
C ALA A 101 7.82 -16.19 3.35
N GLY A 102 7.23 -17.36 3.14
CA GLY A 102 7.08 -18.43 4.10
C GLY A 102 5.60 -18.62 4.41
N ALA A 103 5.11 -19.84 4.25
CA ALA A 103 3.70 -20.21 4.42
C ALA A 103 3.48 -20.98 5.74
N GLY A 104 4.11 -20.53 6.83
CA GLY A 104 3.98 -21.12 8.17
C GLY A 104 2.75 -20.63 8.93
N HIS A 105 2.57 -21.10 10.17
CA HIS A 105 1.38 -20.79 10.98
C HIS A 105 1.18 -19.31 11.33
N VAL A 106 2.24 -18.50 11.33
CA VAL A 106 2.12 -17.04 11.51
C VAL A 106 1.58 -16.37 10.25
N SER A 107 1.87 -16.93 9.07
CA SER A 107 1.47 -16.36 7.79
C SER A 107 -0.04 -16.38 7.57
N GLU A 108 -0.74 -17.40 8.10
CA GLU A 108 -2.20 -17.54 7.96
C GLU A 108 -2.97 -16.34 8.56
N PRO A 109 -2.78 -15.95 9.84
CA PRO A 109 -3.44 -14.76 10.37
C PRO A 109 -2.91 -13.46 9.74
N VAL A 110 -1.64 -13.39 9.34
CA VAL A 110 -1.09 -12.20 8.64
C VAL A 110 -1.81 -11.99 7.31
N GLU A 111 -2.06 -13.06 6.54
CA GLU A 111 -2.80 -13.00 5.28
C GLU A 111 -4.23 -12.50 5.49
N LYS A 112 -4.99 -13.12 6.40
CA LYS A 112 -6.39 -12.75 6.67
C LYS A 112 -6.52 -11.29 7.08
N ILE A 113 -5.70 -10.85 8.03
CA ILE A 113 -5.76 -9.48 8.54
C ILE A 113 -5.21 -8.51 7.50
N GLY A 114 -4.16 -8.87 6.76
CA GLY A 114 -3.62 -8.07 5.65
C GLY A 114 -4.67 -7.80 4.57
N ARG A 115 -5.42 -8.82 4.17
CA ARG A 115 -6.56 -8.70 3.24
C ARG A 115 -7.66 -7.81 3.80
N MET A 116 -8.02 -8.00 5.08
CA MET A 116 -9.01 -7.16 5.76
C MET A 116 -8.57 -5.68 5.82
N LEU A 117 -7.27 -5.40 5.91
CA LEU A 117 -6.70 -4.05 5.89
C LEU A 117 -6.58 -3.46 4.46
N GLY A 118 -6.98 -4.20 3.43
CA GLY A 118 -6.98 -3.74 2.04
C GLY A 118 -5.64 -3.89 1.31
N PHE A 119 -4.71 -4.71 1.82
CA PHE A 119 -3.49 -5.04 1.07
C PHE A 119 -3.80 -6.03 -0.06
N TYR A 120 -3.07 -5.89 -1.17
CA TYR A 120 -2.89 -6.99 -2.11
C TYR A 120 -1.90 -7.98 -1.48
N VAL A 121 -2.30 -9.22 -1.21
CA VAL A 121 -1.50 -10.19 -0.47
C VAL A 121 -1.02 -11.30 -1.39
N THR A 122 0.30 -11.44 -1.48
CA THR A 122 0.95 -12.60 -2.13
C THR A 122 1.61 -13.45 -1.05
N VAL A 123 1.26 -14.73 -0.96
CA VAL A 123 1.93 -15.71 -0.10
C VAL A 123 2.82 -16.59 -0.95
N ILE A 124 4.10 -16.72 -0.59
CA ILE A 124 5.06 -17.56 -1.31
C ILE A 124 5.75 -18.56 -0.38
N ASP A 125 5.93 -19.80 -0.84
CA ASP A 125 6.75 -20.83 -0.17
C ASP A 125 7.21 -21.84 -1.23
N ASP A 126 8.35 -22.48 -1.03
CA ASP A 126 8.90 -23.46 -1.97
C ASP A 126 8.31 -24.87 -1.80
N ARG A 127 7.37 -25.04 -0.85
CA ARG A 127 6.71 -26.33 -0.57
C ARG A 127 5.25 -26.32 -1.03
N PRO A 128 4.84 -27.23 -1.93
CA PRO A 128 3.45 -27.35 -2.38
C PRO A 128 2.44 -27.61 -1.24
N ALA A 129 2.85 -28.35 -0.21
CA ALA A 129 2.01 -28.64 0.95
C ALA A 129 1.71 -27.40 1.82
N PHE A 130 2.38 -26.28 1.58
CA PHE A 130 2.21 -25.03 2.35
C PHE A 130 1.68 -23.91 1.47
N ALA A 131 2.26 -23.67 0.29
CA ALA A 131 1.77 -22.67 -0.66
C ALA A 131 0.59 -23.21 -1.49
N ASN A 132 -0.60 -23.23 -0.90
CA ASN A 132 -1.84 -23.58 -1.61
C ASN A 132 -3.05 -22.76 -1.12
N ARG A 133 -4.08 -22.72 -1.97
CA ARG A 133 -5.32 -21.96 -1.75
C ARG A 133 -6.16 -22.45 -0.57
N GLU A 134 -6.04 -23.72 -0.18
CA GLU A 134 -6.77 -24.24 0.98
C GLU A 134 -6.27 -23.60 2.29
N LYS A 135 -4.95 -23.35 2.39
CA LYS A 135 -4.34 -22.68 3.54
C LYS A 135 -4.48 -21.17 3.51
N PHE A 136 -4.43 -20.57 2.32
CA PHE A 136 -4.49 -19.12 2.10
C PHE A 136 -5.61 -18.76 1.12
N PRO A 137 -6.88 -18.89 1.56
CA PRO A 137 -8.04 -18.67 0.68
C PRO A 137 -8.29 -17.19 0.36
N GLU A 138 -7.84 -16.26 1.21
CA GLU A 138 -8.11 -14.83 1.06
C GLU A 138 -7.02 -14.10 0.28
N ALA A 139 -5.81 -14.66 0.22
CA ALA A 139 -4.67 -14.12 -0.50
C ALA A 139 -5.06 -13.83 -1.95
N ASP A 140 -4.56 -12.75 -2.53
CA ASP A 140 -4.78 -12.52 -3.95
C ASP A 140 -3.94 -13.50 -4.78
N GLU A 141 -2.74 -13.84 -4.31
CA GLU A 141 -1.84 -14.81 -4.93
C GLU A 141 -1.24 -15.79 -3.92
N VAL A 142 -1.14 -17.06 -4.32
CA VAL A 142 -0.40 -18.09 -3.59
C VAL A 142 0.55 -18.76 -4.57
N ILE A 143 1.86 -18.57 -4.35
CA ILE A 143 2.90 -18.97 -5.30
C ILE A 143 3.78 -20.05 -4.68
N CYS A 144 3.86 -21.20 -5.35
CA CYS A 144 4.74 -22.29 -4.96
C CYS A 144 6.02 -22.27 -5.80
N MET A 145 7.07 -21.60 -5.34
CA MET A 145 8.35 -21.50 -6.07
C MET A 145 9.54 -21.21 -5.13
N PRO A 146 10.80 -21.43 -5.57
CA PRO A 146 11.97 -21.05 -4.79
C PRO A 146 12.00 -19.55 -4.49
N TYR A 147 12.30 -19.18 -3.24
CA TYR A 147 12.37 -17.79 -2.77
C TYR A 147 13.26 -16.90 -3.64
N LEU A 148 14.45 -17.39 -4.00
CA LEU A 148 15.39 -16.65 -4.82
C LEU A 148 14.81 -16.29 -6.20
N ASP A 149 14.13 -17.24 -6.84
CA ASP A 149 13.57 -17.04 -8.18
C ASP A 149 12.37 -16.07 -8.15
N PHE A 150 11.56 -16.16 -7.09
CA PHE A 150 10.50 -15.19 -6.83
C PHE A 150 11.07 -13.78 -6.65
N PHE A 151 12.05 -13.62 -5.75
CA PHE A 151 12.62 -12.31 -5.43
C PHE A 151 13.47 -11.72 -6.54
N LYS A 152 13.93 -12.50 -7.52
CA LYS A 152 14.57 -11.96 -8.74
C LYS A 152 13.59 -11.24 -9.69
N SER A 153 12.32 -11.64 -9.67
CA SER A 153 11.36 -11.26 -10.73
C SER A 153 10.20 -10.41 -10.23
N VAL A 154 9.83 -10.54 -8.95
CA VAL A 154 8.67 -9.80 -8.41
C VAL A 154 8.87 -8.28 -8.53
N PRO A 155 7.87 -7.51 -8.98
CA PRO A 155 7.93 -6.06 -8.92
C PRO A 155 7.98 -5.58 -7.46
N ILE A 156 8.94 -4.71 -7.14
CA ILE A 156 9.07 -4.09 -5.82
C ILE A 156 8.93 -2.60 -6.01
N THR A 157 8.11 -1.98 -5.17
CA THR A 157 7.85 -0.54 -5.16
C THR A 157 7.93 -0.02 -3.73
N PRO A 158 7.89 1.30 -3.50
CA PRO A 158 7.82 1.86 -2.14
C PRO A 158 6.58 1.44 -1.35
N LYS A 159 5.53 1.00 -2.05
CA LYS A 159 4.27 0.48 -1.46
C LYS A 159 4.28 -1.06 -1.30
N THR A 160 5.40 -1.73 -1.56
CA THR A 160 5.58 -3.16 -1.35
C THR A 160 6.16 -3.39 0.05
N PHE A 161 5.49 -4.17 0.88
CA PHE A 161 5.88 -4.55 2.23
C PHE A 161 6.23 -6.03 2.23
N ILE A 162 7.46 -6.38 2.60
CA ILE A 162 7.96 -7.75 2.49
C ILE A 162 8.14 -8.35 3.88
N LEU A 163 7.60 -9.54 4.09
CA LEU A 163 7.72 -10.29 5.34
C LEU A 163 8.46 -11.61 5.09
N LEU A 164 9.67 -11.72 5.63
CA LEU A 164 10.46 -12.95 5.66
C LEU A 164 10.03 -13.76 6.89
N LEU A 165 9.05 -14.65 6.70
CA LEU A 165 8.51 -15.59 7.68
C LEU A 165 8.97 -17.03 7.40
N THR A 166 10.18 -17.19 6.87
CA THR A 166 10.65 -18.48 6.34
C THR A 166 10.95 -19.49 7.44
N ARG A 167 11.01 -20.76 7.05
CA ARG A 167 11.30 -21.92 7.92
C ARG A 167 12.75 -22.03 8.41
N GLY A 168 13.65 -21.12 8.05
CA GLY A 168 15.01 -21.18 8.57
C GLY A 168 15.97 -20.11 8.06
N HIS A 169 17.03 -19.90 8.84
CA HIS A 169 18.09 -18.91 8.62
C HIS A 169 18.62 -18.89 7.17
N LYS A 170 18.84 -20.06 6.55
CA LYS A 170 19.30 -20.17 5.15
C LYS A 170 18.36 -19.47 4.16
N PHE A 171 17.05 -19.62 4.34
CA PHE A 171 16.07 -19.04 3.42
C PHE A 171 15.92 -17.54 3.63
N ASP A 172 16.07 -17.04 4.87
CA ASP A 172 16.13 -15.60 5.13
C ASP A 172 17.36 -14.98 4.48
N VAL A 173 18.54 -15.62 4.60
CA VAL A 173 19.79 -15.11 4.00
C VAL A 173 19.65 -14.99 2.50
N ILE A 174 19.23 -16.05 1.79
CA ILE A 174 19.13 -15.98 0.32
C ILE A 174 18.08 -14.97 -0.14
N SER A 175 16.97 -14.82 0.60
CA SER A 175 15.91 -13.87 0.28
C SER A 175 16.36 -12.45 0.50
N LEU A 176 16.94 -12.18 1.67
CA LEU A 176 17.40 -10.86 2.04
C LEU A 176 18.59 -10.42 1.18
N GLN A 177 19.52 -11.31 0.87
CA GLN A 177 20.65 -11.02 -0.03
C GLN A 177 20.17 -10.59 -1.42
N GLU A 178 19.21 -11.31 -2.00
CA GLU A 178 18.64 -10.95 -3.30
C GLU A 178 17.90 -9.61 -3.25
N LEU A 179 17.08 -9.40 -2.23
CA LEU A 179 16.36 -8.15 -2.03
C LEU A 179 17.31 -6.95 -1.93
N LEU A 180 18.37 -7.06 -1.13
CA LEU A 180 19.35 -5.99 -0.97
C LEU A 180 20.12 -5.72 -2.27
N LYS A 181 20.50 -6.75 -3.04
CA LYS A 181 21.13 -6.57 -4.36
C LYS A 181 20.22 -5.81 -5.33
N ARG A 182 18.92 -6.10 -5.30
CA ARG A 182 17.96 -5.38 -6.12
C ARG A 182 17.77 -3.94 -5.65
N GLU A 183 17.72 -3.71 -4.34
CA GLU A 183 17.61 -2.35 -3.81
C GLU A 183 18.81 -1.46 -4.14
N GLU A 184 20.02 -2.01 -4.23
CA GLU A 184 21.22 -1.27 -4.67
C GLU A 184 21.09 -0.72 -6.09
N GLN A 185 20.31 -1.39 -6.95
CA GLN A 185 20.09 -0.98 -8.35
C GLN A 185 18.96 0.05 -8.49
N LEU A 186 18.23 0.33 -7.41
CA LEU A 186 17.09 1.26 -7.39
C LEU A 186 17.48 2.59 -6.75
N GLU A 187 16.87 3.66 -7.26
CA GLU A 187 16.95 4.96 -6.61
C GLU A 187 16.29 4.91 -5.22
N PRO A 188 16.76 5.72 -4.24
CA PRO A 188 16.25 5.65 -2.87
C PRO A 188 14.72 5.76 -2.75
N GLN A 189 14.07 6.55 -3.61
CA GLN A 189 12.62 6.74 -3.65
C GLN A 189 11.85 5.58 -4.31
N GLU A 190 12.53 4.62 -4.94
CA GLU A 190 11.92 3.46 -5.60
C GLU A 190 12.02 2.18 -4.76
N ARG A 191 12.91 2.18 -3.76
CA ARG A 191 13.14 1.07 -2.83
C ARG A 191 11.91 0.77 -1.98
N THR A 192 11.80 -0.47 -1.49
CA THR A 192 10.75 -0.79 -0.52
C THR A 192 11.01 -0.04 0.78
N THR A 193 9.92 0.36 1.44
CA THR A 193 9.99 1.03 2.73
C THR A 193 10.06 0.05 3.90
N TYR A 194 9.91 -1.27 3.65
CA TYR A 194 9.76 -2.25 4.72
C TYR A 194 10.14 -3.68 4.30
N ILE A 195 11.15 -4.22 4.98
CA ILE A 195 11.48 -5.65 4.97
C ILE A 195 11.46 -6.15 6.42
N GLY A 196 10.38 -6.79 6.81
CA GLY A 196 10.23 -7.43 8.12
C GLY A 196 10.81 -8.84 8.12
N MET A 197 11.64 -9.19 9.10
CA MET A 197 12.17 -10.54 9.25
C MET A 197 11.89 -11.10 10.64
N ILE A 198 11.23 -12.26 10.69
CA ILE A 198 10.97 -12.97 11.94
C ILE A 198 12.22 -13.73 12.39
N GLY A 199 12.47 -13.74 13.71
CA GLY A 199 13.54 -14.56 14.26
C GLY A 199 13.92 -14.18 15.68
N SER A 200 14.58 -15.10 16.36
CA SER A 200 15.27 -14.77 17.62
C SER A 200 16.48 -13.88 17.35
N ARG A 201 16.91 -13.11 18.34
CA ARG A 201 18.14 -12.28 18.25
C ARG A 201 19.34 -13.06 17.71
N ARG A 202 19.50 -14.33 18.11
CA ARG A 202 20.55 -15.22 17.62
C ARG A 202 20.43 -15.53 16.12
N ARG A 203 19.22 -15.85 15.64
CA ARG A 203 18.97 -16.12 14.21
C ARG A 203 19.28 -14.86 13.39
N ILE A 204 18.78 -13.73 13.85
CA ILE A 204 18.96 -12.42 13.21
C ILE A 204 20.45 -12.07 13.12
N ALA A 205 21.19 -12.17 14.22
CA ALA A 205 22.63 -11.92 14.25
C ALA A 205 23.39 -12.82 13.25
N GLY A 206 23.00 -14.09 13.15
CA GLY A 206 23.58 -15.00 12.17
C GLY A 206 23.31 -14.59 10.72
N VAL A 207 22.13 -14.01 10.41
CA VAL A 207 21.81 -13.52 9.05
C VAL A 207 22.73 -12.35 8.71
N PHE A 208 22.78 -11.34 9.58
CA PHE A 208 23.61 -10.16 9.35
C PHE A 208 25.11 -10.49 9.30
N GLU A 209 25.58 -11.43 10.12
CA GLU A 209 26.98 -11.89 10.11
C GLU A 209 27.39 -12.50 8.77
N GLN A 210 26.48 -13.21 8.08
CA GLN A 210 26.76 -13.75 6.75
C GLN A 210 26.70 -12.70 5.64
N LEU A 211 25.95 -11.62 5.84
CA LEU A 211 25.72 -10.59 4.84
C LEU A 211 26.69 -9.40 4.97
N LYS A 212 27.38 -9.23 6.11
CA LYS A 212 28.22 -8.05 6.38
C LYS A 212 29.43 -7.87 5.45
N SER A 213 29.87 -8.92 4.77
CA SER A 213 30.97 -8.82 3.80
C SER A 213 30.51 -8.23 2.46
N GLU A 214 29.22 -8.32 2.17
CA GLU A 214 28.61 -7.78 0.93
C GLU A 214 27.88 -6.46 1.20
N PHE A 215 27.27 -6.29 2.38
CA PHE A 215 26.43 -5.14 2.68
C PHE A 215 26.86 -4.40 3.95
N THR A 216 26.74 -3.08 3.89
CA THR A 216 26.98 -2.17 5.02
C THR A 216 25.70 -1.86 5.82
N SER A 217 25.84 -1.23 6.99
CA SER A 217 24.72 -0.83 7.85
C SER A 217 23.65 0.02 7.15
N HIS A 218 24.02 0.78 6.12
CA HIS A 218 23.08 1.59 5.34
C HIS A 218 22.03 0.73 4.62
N HIS A 219 22.41 -0.45 4.12
CA HIS A 219 21.50 -1.38 3.43
C HIS A 219 20.42 -1.92 4.36
N PHE A 220 20.69 -1.95 5.66
CA PHE A 220 19.79 -2.53 6.65
C PHE A 220 18.79 -1.53 7.22
N LYS A 221 18.76 -0.29 6.73
CA LYS A 221 17.93 0.80 7.27
C LYS A 221 16.42 0.49 7.22
N ASN A 222 15.96 -0.22 6.19
CA ASN A 222 14.56 -0.58 6.00
C ASN A 222 14.25 -2.01 6.48
N ILE A 223 15.18 -2.64 7.22
CA ILE A 223 14.98 -3.98 7.78
C ILE A 223 14.45 -3.87 9.21
N TYR A 224 13.33 -4.54 9.45
CA TYR A 224 12.64 -4.59 10.73
C TYR A 224 12.77 -6.00 11.30
N SER A 225 13.70 -6.19 12.25
CA SER A 225 13.98 -7.51 12.82
C SER A 225 14.43 -7.45 14.29
N PRO A 226 13.76 -8.17 15.22
CA PRO A 226 12.56 -8.97 15.02
C PRO A 226 11.39 -8.11 14.52
N VAL A 227 10.62 -8.67 13.60
CA VAL A 227 9.49 -7.98 12.98
C VAL A 227 8.34 -7.74 13.96
N GLY A 228 7.68 -6.58 13.83
CA GLY A 228 6.48 -6.24 14.59
C GLY A 228 6.73 -5.38 15.84
N LEU A 229 5.68 -4.69 16.28
CA LEU A 229 5.74 -3.87 17.49
C LEU A 229 5.81 -4.73 18.76
N ASP A 230 6.57 -4.27 19.75
CA ASP A 230 6.65 -4.90 21.06
C ASP A 230 5.35 -4.71 21.87
N ILE A 231 4.39 -5.61 21.64
CA ILE A 231 3.11 -5.67 22.35
C ILE A 231 3.02 -6.91 23.25
N GLY A 232 4.15 -7.61 23.48
CA GLY A 232 4.17 -8.87 24.23
C GLY A 232 3.47 -10.05 23.53
N ALA A 233 3.40 -10.02 22.19
CA ALA A 233 2.72 -11.04 21.39
C ALA A 233 3.35 -12.44 21.55
N GLN A 234 2.51 -13.47 21.72
CA GLN A 234 2.93 -14.87 21.89
C GLN A 234 2.26 -15.81 20.89
N SER A 235 0.95 -15.63 20.66
CA SER A 235 0.21 -16.48 19.71
C SER A 235 0.44 -16.03 18.25
N PRO A 236 0.26 -16.92 17.24
CA PRO A 236 0.38 -16.52 15.84
C PRO A 236 -0.51 -15.34 15.45
N ALA A 237 -1.72 -15.24 16.03
CA ALA A 237 -2.63 -14.13 15.78
C ALA A 237 -2.13 -12.82 16.41
N GLU A 238 -1.62 -12.85 17.65
CA GLU A 238 -1.02 -11.68 18.29
C GLU A 238 0.23 -11.21 17.54
N ILE A 239 1.06 -12.15 17.08
CA ILE A 239 2.24 -11.85 16.27
C ILE A 239 1.82 -11.18 14.95
N ALA A 240 0.77 -11.68 14.29
CA ALA A 240 0.24 -11.04 13.09
C ALA A 240 -0.23 -9.61 13.33
N ILE A 241 -0.92 -9.35 14.45
CA ILE A 241 -1.32 -8.00 14.85
C ILE A 241 -0.10 -7.11 15.10
N SER A 242 0.91 -7.61 15.82
CA SER A 242 2.18 -6.91 16.07
C SER A 242 2.88 -6.50 14.76
N ILE A 243 2.96 -7.43 13.80
CA ILE A 243 3.56 -7.21 12.47
C ILE A 243 2.77 -6.17 11.67
N LEU A 244 1.46 -6.36 11.53
CA LEU A 244 0.64 -5.48 10.71
C LEU A 244 0.51 -4.08 11.32
N ALA A 245 0.53 -3.96 12.66
CA ALA A 245 0.60 -2.67 13.32
C ALA A 245 1.92 -1.93 13.01
N GLU A 246 3.06 -2.65 12.91
CA GLU A 246 4.34 -2.07 12.50
C GLU A 246 4.32 -1.64 11.03
N ILE A 247 3.78 -2.47 10.14
CA ILE A 247 3.58 -2.14 8.73
C ILE A 247 2.74 -0.86 8.59
N LEU A 248 1.58 -0.78 9.26
CA LEU A 248 0.71 0.40 9.24
C LEU A 248 1.40 1.63 9.83
N LYS A 249 2.22 1.45 10.88
CA LYS A 249 3.02 2.53 11.45
C LYS A 249 3.95 3.13 10.40
N VAL A 250 4.67 2.27 9.66
CA VAL A 250 5.61 2.68 8.60
C VAL A 250 4.86 3.29 7.41
N GLN A 251 3.83 2.61 6.91
CA GLN A 251 2.99 3.08 5.80
C GLN A 251 2.40 4.47 6.05
N ASN A 252 1.92 4.72 7.28
CA ASN A 252 1.32 6.00 7.66
C ASN A 252 2.34 7.02 8.19
N SER A 253 3.65 6.71 8.17
CA SER A 253 4.72 7.57 8.70
C SER A 253 4.42 8.07 10.12
N SER A 254 3.94 7.16 10.98
CA SER A 254 3.47 7.45 12.33
C SER A 254 4.40 6.84 13.39
N SER A 255 4.21 7.20 14.66
CA SER A 255 5.09 6.73 15.74
C SER A 255 4.76 5.33 16.25
N GLY A 256 3.48 4.93 16.21
CA GLY A 256 2.98 3.72 16.88
C GLY A 256 2.84 3.86 18.41
N HIS A 257 3.14 5.03 18.99
CA HIS A 257 2.90 5.30 20.42
C HIS A 257 1.41 5.42 20.73
N SER A 258 1.07 5.24 22.01
CA SER A 258 -0.31 5.38 22.45
C SER A 258 -0.84 6.78 22.18
N LYS A 259 -2.01 6.91 21.55
CA LYS A 259 -2.65 8.23 21.34
C LYS A 259 -2.93 8.96 22.66
N ARG A 260 -3.02 8.23 23.78
CA ARG A 260 -3.10 8.80 25.14
C ARG A 260 -1.95 9.78 25.40
N GLU A 261 -0.74 9.50 24.91
CA GLU A 261 0.44 10.33 25.13
C GLU A 261 0.35 11.71 24.45
N LYS A 262 -0.55 11.87 23.47
CA LYS A 262 -0.84 13.18 22.86
C LYS A 262 -1.66 14.09 23.78
N ILE A 263 -2.38 13.52 24.74
CA ILE A 263 -3.17 14.24 25.73
C ILE A 263 -2.33 14.33 27.01
N LYS A 264 -1.65 15.46 27.20
CA LYS A 264 -0.77 15.67 28.37
C LYS A 264 -1.53 15.94 29.67
N ASP A 265 -2.73 16.49 29.55
CA ASP A 265 -3.52 16.95 30.69
C ASP A 265 -5.01 16.88 30.33
N TYR A 266 -5.73 15.92 30.91
CA TYR A 266 -7.15 15.73 30.66
C TYR A 266 -8.00 16.83 31.30
N GLU A 267 -7.53 17.46 32.38
CA GLU A 267 -8.27 18.50 33.10
C GLU A 267 -8.31 19.82 32.31
N LYS A 268 -7.35 20.03 31.41
CA LYS A 268 -7.30 21.19 30.51
C LYS A 268 -8.02 20.99 29.19
N LEU A 269 -8.63 19.82 28.95
CA LEU A 269 -9.43 19.59 27.76
C LEU A 269 -10.72 20.40 27.85
N LYS A 270 -10.76 21.53 27.14
CA LYS A 270 -11.99 22.30 26.96
C LYS A 270 -12.85 21.62 25.90
N PHE A 271 -14.05 21.20 26.29
CA PHE A 271 -15.09 20.80 25.35
C PHE A 271 -15.67 22.06 24.70
N TYR A 272 -15.54 22.16 23.38
CA TYR A 272 -16.22 23.19 22.59
C TYR A 272 -17.29 22.50 21.77
N GLU A 273 -18.57 22.77 22.08
CA GLU A 273 -19.65 22.45 21.15
C GLU A 273 -19.44 23.31 19.90
N ARG A 274 -19.30 22.67 18.75
CA ARG A 274 -19.46 23.38 17.48
C ARG A 274 -20.93 23.79 17.41
N ASN A 275 -21.22 25.04 17.76
CA ASN A 275 -22.52 25.65 17.48
C ASN A 275 -22.81 25.46 15.99
N ARG A 276 -23.74 24.55 15.68
CA ARG A 276 -24.33 24.43 14.34
C ARG A 276 -25.18 25.69 14.15
N ILE A 277 -24.71 26.59 13.27
CA ILE A 277 -25.56 27.62 12.65
C ILE A 277 -26.36 26.93 11.55
#